data_AF-A0AAD8Y4D6-F1
#
_entry.id   AF-A0AAD8Y4D6-F1
#
_cell.length_a   1.000
_cell.length_b   1.000
_cell.length_c   1.000
_cell.angle_alpha   90.00
_cell.angle_beta   90.00
_cell.angle_gamma   90.00
#
_symmetry.space_group_name_H-M   'P 1'
#
loop_
_entity.id
_entity.type
_entity.pdbx_description
1 polymer ?
#
loop_
_entity_poly.entity_id
_entity_poly.type
_entity_poly.pdbx_seq_one_letter_code
_entity_poly.pdbx_strand_id
1 'polypeptide(L)'
;MAEKLDTSPEEEAIKDEAREFMTGLVGSGAGDQTNDSAGAPTADGADIIKAWKSKYSAAPEDTTMEDFWSLYDPYLTSIWKMVYDEADSNENLKETIGFVEDLLPQPGMTQLKKDHDCWCVVHTLENLGIEGVWFFNGPDPSKLFAANEDTSWYTFTQLRPEAIDPVKAAVAKIMMPIEGKLSGKVVKDTKVFC
;
A
#
# COMPACT_ATOMS: atom_id res chain seq x y z
N MET A 1 -46.22 -45.11 5.20
CA MET A 1 -45.54 -45.05 6.51
C MET A 1 -44.31 -44.19 6.30
N ALA A 2 -44.28 -43.01 6.91
CA ALA A 2 -43.19 -42.05 6.71
C ALA A 2 -41.98 -42.46 7.55
N GLU A 3 -40.84 -42.69 6.89
CA GLU A 3 -39.54 -42.88 7.54
C GLU A 3 -39.15 -41.57 8.24
N LYS A 4 -38.84 -41.68 9.53
CA LYS A 4 -38.31 -40.61 10.36
C LYS A 4 -36.84 -40.39 9.99
N LEU A 5 -36.50 -39.18 9.56
CA LEU A 5 -35.13 -38.71 9.47
C LEU A 5 -34.60 -38.49 10.89
N ASP A 6 -33.58 -39.27 11.25
CA ASP A 6 -32.79 -39.13 12.46
C ASP A 6 -31.78 -37.99 12.23
N THR A 7 -32.06 -36.82 12.80
CA THR A 7 -31.13 -35.68 12.79
C THR A 7 -30.07 -35.88 13.87
N SER A 8 -28.82 -35.95 13.43
CA SER A 8 -27.62 -36.13 14.27
C SER A 8 -27.48 -35.02 15.32
N PRO A 9 -27.00 -35.33 16.55
CA PRO A 9 -26.85 -34.37 17.66
C PRO A 9 -25.90 -33.19 17.38
N GLU A 10 -25.12 -33.22 16.30
CA GLU A 10 -24.24 -32.12 15.88
C GLU A 10 -25.02 -30.95 15.23
N GLU A 11 -26.21 -31.20 14.67
CA GLU A 11 -26.98 -30.17 13.96
C GLU A 11 -27.84 -29.30 14.91
N GLU A 12 -28.13 -29.80 16.12
CA GLU A 12 -28.81 -29.05 17.18
C GLU A 12 -27.85 -28.11 17.93
N ALA A 13 -26.57 -28.47 18.06
CA ALA A 13 -25.56 -27.63 18.72
C ALA A 13 -25.27 -26.32 17.95
N ILE A 14 -25.28 -26.38 16.61
CA ILE A 14 -25.03 -25.22 15.75
C ILE A 14 -26.21 -24.23 15.78
N LYS A 15 -27.43 -24.72 16.05
CA LYS A 15 -28.64 -23.87 16.13
C LYS A 15 -28.74 -23.14 17.48
N ASP A 16 -28.27 -23.74 18.57
CA ASP A 16 -28.26 -23.09 19.88
C ASP A 16 -27.20 -21.97 19.98
N GLU A 17 -26.01 -22.14 19.40
CA GLU A 17 -25.00 -21.06 19.36
C GLU A 17 -25.46 -19.86 18.50
N ALA A 18 -26.15 -20.12 17.39
CA ALA A 18 -26.74 -19.06 16.56
C ALA A 18 -27.88 -18.31 17.27
N ARG A 19 -28.53 -18.94 18.26
CA ARG A 19 -29.63 -18.34 19.03
C ARG A 19 -29.13 -17.45 20.16
N GLU A 20 -28.04 -17.83 20.83
CA GLU A 20 -27.37 -16.99 21.83
C GLU A 20 -26.77 -15.72 21.21
N PHE A 21 -26.17 -15.82 20.01
CA PHE A 21 -25.59 -14.66 19.33
C PHE A 21 -26.65 -13.61 18.95
N MET A 22 -27.86 -14.04 18.55
CA MET A 22 -28.95 -13.14 18.14
C MET A 22 -29.73 -12.54 19.32
N THR A 23 -29.66 -13.13 20.52
CA THR A 23 -30.29 -12.55 21.73
C THR A 23 -29.39 -11.53 22.44
N GLY A 24 -28.07 -11.60 22.26
CA GLY A 24 -27.12 -10.62 22.82
C GLY A 24 -27.14 -9.24 22.16
N LEU A 25 -27.74 -9.10 20.97
CA LEU A 25 -27.68 -7.85 20.19
C LEU A 25 -28.87 -6.89 20.42
N VAL A 26 -29.89 -7.29 21.20
CA VAL A 26 -31.10 -6.48 21.41
C VAL A 26 -31.48 -6.46 22.89
N GLY A 27 -30.80 -5.66 23.70
CA GLY A 27 -31.26 -5.44 25.07
C GLY A 27 -30.35 -4.64 26.00
N SER A 28 -30.66 -3.34 26.10
CA SER A 28 -30.59 -2.53 27.33
C SER A 28 -29.26 -1.85 27.69
N GLY A 29 -29.32 -0.52 27.78
CA GLY A 29 -28.27 0.33 28.30
C GLY A 29 -28.31 0.57 29.81
N ALA A 30 -27.38 1.44 30.22
CA ALA A 30 -27.14 2.06 31.54
C ALA A 30 -26.26 1.28 32.54
N GLY A 31 -25.07 1.82 32.82
CA GLY A 31 -24.22 1.43 33.95
C GLY A 31 -22.74 1.78 33.76
N ASP A 32 -22.34 2.92 34.29
CA ASP A 32 -20.97 3.40 34.47
C ASP A 32 -20.10 2.42 35.28
N GLN A 33 -18.93 2.03 34.76
CA GLN A 33 -17.65 1.90 35.49
C GLN A 33 -16.51 1.40 34.59
N THR A 34 -15.58 2.33 34.36
CA THR A 34 -14.15 2.19 34.05
C THR A 34 -13.57 0.77 34.04
N ASN A 35 -13.12 0.34 32.86
CA ASN A 35 -11.90 -0.45 32.76
C ASN A 35 -11.12 0.02 31.53
N ASP A 36 -9.94 0.57 31.77
CA ASP A 36 -8.94 0.89 30.77
C ASP A 36 -8.71 -0.33 29.86
N SER A 37 -9.11 -0.18 28.61
CA SER A 37 -8.55 -0.94 27.50
C SER A 37 -8.20 0.08 26.45
N ALA A 38 -6.95 0.58 26.54
CA ALA A 38 -6.26 1.17 25.41
C ALA A 38 -6.18 0.10 24.29
N GLY A 39 -7.22 0.06 23.45
CA GLY A 39 -7.25 -0.68 22.20
C GLY A 39 -6.89 0.28 21.06
N ALA A 40 -5.89 -0.10 20.28
CA ALA A 40 -5.15 0.70 19.31
C ALA A 40 -6.00 1.63 18.42
N PRO A 41 -5.46 2.78 17.94
CA PRO A 41 -6.11 3.52 16.87
C PRO A 41 -6.23 2.56 15.68
N THR A 42 -7.46 2.27 15.25
CA THR A 42 -7.73 1.72 13.92
C THR A 42 -7.35 2.79 12.92
N ALA A 43 -6.06 2.92 12.66
CA ALA A 43 -5.55 3.82 11.65
C ALA A 43 -6.20 3.41 10.33
N ASP A 44 -6.88 4.33 9.65
CA ASP A 44 -7.24 4.12 8.24
C ASP A 44 -5.92 3.91 7.47
N GLY A 45 -5.93 3.18 6.35
CA GLY A 45 -4.73 3.09 5.50
C GLY A 45 -4.22 4.49 5.10
N ALA A 46 -5.12 5.47 5.01
CA ALA A 46 -4.78 6.89 4.88
C ALA A 46 -3.89 7.42 6.01
N ASP A 47 -4.17 7.07 7.26
CA ASP A 47 -3.40 7.52 8.42
C ASP A 47 -2.00 6.89 8.43
N ILE A 48 -1.88 5.64 8.01
CA ILE A 48 -0.60 4.95 7.83
C ILE A 48 0.25 5.70 6.80
N ILE A 49 -0.30 6.01 5.63
CA ILE A 49 0.43 6.73 4.58
C ILE A 49 0.76 8.17 5.00
N LYS A 50 -0.16 8.88 5.66
CA LYS A 50 0.10 10.22 6.20
C LYS A 50 1.19 10.23 7.26
N ALA A 51 1.16 9.28 8.19
CA ALA A 51 2.18 9.14 9.22
C ALA A 51 3.55 8.85 8.61
N TRP A 52 3.60 7.94 7.64
CA TRP A 52 4.82 7.63 6.88
C TRP A 52 5.36 8.86 6.13
N LYS A 53 4.52 9.52 5.33
CA LYS A 53 4.86 10.75 4.61
C LYS A 53 5.41 11.83 5.52
N SER A 54 4.76 12.06 6.66
CA SER A 54 5.16 13.05 7.67
C SER A 54 6.54 12.73 8.24
N LYS A 55 6.76 11.46 8.61
CA LYS A 55 8.03 10.99 9.17
C LYS A 55 9.17 11.10 8.15
N TYR A 56 8.96 10.60 6.94
CA TYR A 56 9.95 10.67 5.87
C TYR A 56 10.28 12.12 5.50
N SER A 57 9.29 13.01 5.45
CA SER A 57 9.51 14.43 5.11
C SER A 57 10.24 15.20 6.21
N ALA A 58 10.10 14.79 7.47
CA ALA A 58 10.75 15.46 8.60
C ALA A 58 12.25 15.13 8.71
N ALA A 59 12.62 13.87 8.46
CA ALA A 59 14.00 13.41 8.58
C ALA A 59 14.28 12.23 7.63
N PRO A 60 14.42 12.47 6.31
CA PRO A 60 14.57 11.40 5.33
C PRO A 60 15.86 10.59 5.52
N GLU A 61 16.93 11.22 6.03
CA GLU A 61 18.22 10.56 6.28
C GLU A 61 18.18 9.64 7.52
N ASP A 62 17.30 9.93 8.48
CA ASP A 62 17.12 9.15 9.71
C ASP A 62 15.95 8.17 9.64
N THR A 63 15.14 8.25 8.57
CA THR A 63 13.97 7.40 8.40
C THR A 63 14.38 6.07 7.78
N THR A 64 14.03 4.99 8.46
CA THR A 64 14.31 3.63 7.99
C THR A 64 13.05 2.95 7.47
N MET A 65 13.21 1.87 6.71
CA MET A 65 12.08 1.03 6.33
C MET A 65 11.44 0.33 7.53
N GLU A 66 12.17 0.10 8.63
CA GLU A 66 11.61 -0.48 9.86
C GLU A 66 10.51 0.41 10.46
N ASP A 67 10.65 1.73 10.31
CA ASP A 67 9.65 2.69 10.72
C ASP A 67 8.34 2.56 9.94
N PHE A 68 8.43 2.32 8.62
CA PHE A 68 7.27 2.03 7.79
C PHE A 68 6.63 0.69 8.16
N TRP A 69 7.45 -0.37 8.27
CA TRP A 69 6.94 -1.72 8.56
C TRP A 69 6.25 -1.84 9.93
N SER A 70 6.59 -0.96 10.88
CA SER A 70 5.92 -0.87 12.18
C SER A 70 4.49 -0.30 12.09
N LEU A 71 4.19 0.44 11.01
CA LEU A 71 2.88 1.03 10.74
C LEU A 71 2.08 0.24 9.69
N TYR A 72 2.76 -0.54 8.85
CA TYR A 72 2.18 -1.20 7.70
C TYR A 72 1.12 -2.23 8.07
N ASP A 73 -0.07 -2.05 7.51
CA ASP A 73 -1.16 -3.02 7.57
C ASP A 73 -1.51 -3.50 6.13
N PRO A 74 -1.33 -4.79 5.83
CA PRO A 74 -1.56 -5.34 4.50
C PRO A 74 -3.04 -5.43 4.10
N TYR A 75 -3.97 -5.30 5.05
CA TYR A 75 -5.41 -5.22 4.78
C TYR A 75 -5.86 -3.81 4.44
N LEU A 76 -5.10 -2.81 4.88
CA LEU A 76 -5.43 -1.40 4.72
C LEU A 76 -4.56 -0.69 3.69
N THR A 77 -3.40 -1.24 3.33
CA THR A 77 -2.45 -0.59 2.41
C THR A 77 -1.85 -1.59 1.43
N SER A 78 -1.40 -1.09 0.28
CA SER A 78 -0.72 -1.91 -0.73
C SER A 78 0.56 -1.26 -1.22
N ILE A 79 1.50 -2.11 -1.67
CA ILE A 79 2.82 -1.70 -2.14
C ILE A 79 3.00 -2.19 -3.58
N TRP A 80 3.43 -1.29 -4.46
CA TRP A 80 3.52 -1.57 -5.90
C TRP A 80 4.87 -1.13 -6.44
N LYS A 81 5.51 -2.01 -7.21
CA LYS A 81 6.69 -1.67 -8.00
C LYS A 81 6.23 -1.07 -9.33
N MET A 82 6.86 0.02 -9.73
CA MET A 82 6.70 0.66 -11.04
C MET A 82 7.97 0.46 -11.88
N VAL A 83 7.82 0.12 -13.15
CA VAL A 83 8.92 0.03 -14.14
C VAL A 83 8.46 0.67 -15.43
N TYR A 84 9.26 1.54 -16.03
CA TYR A 84 8.97 2.13 -17.33
C TYR A 84 9.34 1.18 -18.46
N ASP A 85 8.39 0.98 -19.38
CA ASP A 85 8.46 -0.04 -20.42
C ASP A 85 9.26 0.42 -21.64
N GLU A 86 9.35 1.73 -21.87
CA GLU A 86 9.89 2.34 -23.10
C GLU A 86 11.30 2.92 -22.91
N ALA A 87 12.09 2.35 -21.99
CA ALA A 87 13.44 2.86 -21.69
C ALA A 87 14.36 2.88 -22.93
N ASP A 88 14.20 1.93 -23.84
CA ASP A 88 14.98 1.83 -25.09
C ASP A 88 14.57 2.88 -26.14
N SER A 89 13.39 3.48 -25.98
CA SER A 89 12.85 4.53 -26.85
C SER A 89 13.26 5.94 -26.39
N ASN A 90 13.89 6.06 -25.21
CA ASN A 90 14.34 7.34 -24.68
C ASN A 90 15.60 7.83 -25.39
N GLU A 91 15.62 9.10 -25.78
CA GLU A 91 16.77 9.69 -26.48
C GLU A 91 17.82 10.27 -25.52
N ASN A 92 17.38 10.85 -24.40
CA ASN A 92 18.30 11.46 -23.45
C ASN A 92 17.79 11.51 -22.01
N LEU A 93 18.74 11.55 -21.08
CA LEU A 93 18.49 11.51 -19.63
C LEU A 93 17.64 12.69 -19.13
N LYS A 94 17.81 13.88 -19.72
CA LYS A 94 17.10 15.07 -19.27
C LYS A 94 15.60 14.95 -19.54
N GLU A 95 15.23 14.45 -20.71
CA GLU A 95 13.84 14.17 -21.06
C GLU A 95 13.27 13.03 -20.21
N THR A 96 14.05 11.95 -19.99
CA THR A 96 13.60 10.86 -19.11
C THR A 96 13.30 11.34 -17.68
N ILE A 97 14.13 12.23 -17.13
CA ILE A 97 13.84 12.86 -15.82
C ILE A 97 12.56 13.71 -15.91
N GLY A 98 12.40 14.44 -17.02
CA GLY A 98 11.20 15.22 -17.31
C GLY A 98 9.92 14.39 -17.31
N PHE A 99 9.93 13.16 -17.84
CA PHE A 99 8.76 12.29 -17.79
C PHE A 99 8.28 11.99 -16.37
N VAL A 100 9.20 11.81 -15.43
CA VAL A 100 8.84 11.63 -14.01
C VAL A 100 8.28 12.92 -13.44
N GLU A 101 8.91 14.06 -13.75
CA GLU A 101 8.45 15.39 -13.30
C GLU A 101 7.07 15.76 -13.86
N ASP A 102 6.73 15.32 -15.06
CA ASP A 102 5.47 15.61 -15.74
C ASP A 102 4.37 14.61 -15.38
N LEU A 103 4.69 13.35 -15.08
CA LEU A 103 3.75 12.32 -14.65
C LEU A 103 3.00 12.75 -13.38
N LEU A 104 3.70 13.40 -12.44
CA LEU A 104 3.28 13.52 -11.06
C LEU A 104 2.42 14.75 -10.69
N PRO A 105 2.48 15.89 -11.40
CA PRO A 105 1.55 17.01 -11.23
C PRO A 105 0.29 16.89 -12.08
N GLN A 106 0.12 15.84 -12.89
CA GLN A 106 -1.05 15.72 -13.76
C GLN A 106 -2.37 15.75 -12.97
N PRO A 107 -3.46 16.27 -13.55
CA PRO A 107 -4.75 16.39 -12.87
C PRO A 107 -5.27 15.05 -12.32
N GLY A 108 -5.11 13.96 -13.10
CA GLY A 108 -5.44 12.61 -12.66
C GLY A 108 -4.67 12.22 -11.40
N MET A 109 -3.33 12.34 -11.44
CA MET A 109 -2.47 12.02 -10.30
C MET A 109 -2.69 12.93 -9.08
N THR A 110 -3.03 14.20 -9.29
CA THR A 110 -3.33 15.15 -8.21
C THR A 110 -4.64 14.82 -7.52
N GLN A 111 -5.68 14.45 -8.26
CA GLN A 111 -6.94 14.01 -7.68
C GLN A 111 -6.76 12.68 -6.93
N LEU A 112 -5.97 11.78 -7.50
CA LEU A 112 -5.67 10.49 -6.90
C LEU A 112 -4.88 10.60 -5.57
N LYS A 113 -3.99 11.59 -5.43
CA LYS A 113 -3.37 11.92 -4.13
C LYS A 113 -4.39 12.29 -3.07
N LYS A 114 -5.47 12.98 -3.46
CA LYS A 114 -6.51 13.42 -2.52
C LYS A 114 -7.44 12.28 -2.12
N ASP A 115 -7.78 11.41 -3.07
CA ASP A 115 -8.80 10.39 -2.86
C ASP A 115 -8.24 9.10 -2.25
N HIS A 116 -6.95 8.79 -2.49
CA HIS A 116 -6.35 7.50 -2.15
C HIS A 116 -5.09 7.59 -1.29
N ASP A 117 -4.74 8.77 -0.76
CA ASP A 117 -3.56 9.00 0.11
C ASP A 117 -2.38 8.09 -0.25
N CYS A 118 -1.54 8.50 -1.20
CA CYS A 118 -0.42 7.70 -1.70
C CYS A 118 0.92 8.40 -1.49
N TRP A 119 1.98 7.60 -1.45
CA TRP A 119 3.36 8.06 -1.33
C TRP A 119 4.26 7.21 -2.23
N CYS A 120 5.25 7.80 -2.91
CA CYS A 120 6.14 7.02 -3.78
C CYS A 120 7.55 7.59 -3.91
N VAL A 121 8.46 6.71 -4.32
CA VAL A 121 9.83 7.06 -4.75
C VAL A 121 10.05 6.51 -6.15
N VAL A 122 10.56 7.35 -7.02
CA VAL A 122 10.84 7.04 -8.42
C VAL A 122 12.28 7.42 -8.75
N HIS A 123 13.01 6.51 -9.37
CA HIS A 123 14.39 6.69 -9.78
C HIS A 123 14.51 6.69 -11.29
N THR A 124 15.26 7.63 -11.83
CA THR A 124 15.75 7.57 -13.21
C THR A 124 17.15 6.97 -13.21
N LEU A 125 17.38 5.98 -14.07
CA LEU A 125 18.59 5.18 -14.15
C LEU A 125 19.48 5.61 -15.31
N GLU A 126 20.75 5.23 -15.28
CA GLU A 126 21.74 5.59 -16.30
C GLU A 126 21.43 5.06 -17.70
N ASN A 127 20.67 3.97 -17.79
CA ASN A 127 20.21 3.39 -19.04
C ASN A 127 18.89 4.02 -19.53
N LEU A 128 18.53 5.20 -19.02
CA LEU A 128 17.25 5.87 -19.29
C LEU A 128 16.02 5.07 -18.82
N GLY A 129 16.22 4.07 -17.98
CA GLY A 129 15.13 3.36 -17.31
C GLY A 129 14.54 4.20 -16.17
N ILE A 130 13.29 3.93 -15.85
CA ILE A 130 12.64 4.48 -14.65
C ILE A 130 12.12 3.30 -13.84
N GLU A 131 12.47 3.27 -12.55
CA GLU A 131 11.98 2.27 -11.59
C GLU A 131 11.55 2.96 -10.30
N GLY A 132 10.48 2.49 -9.66
CA GLY A 132 9.99 3.10 -8.43
C GLY A 132 9.16 2.16 -7.56
N VAL A 133 8.81 2.64 -6.37
CA VAL A 133 7.92 1.96 -5.43
C VAL A 133 6.86 2.93 -4.93
N TRP A 134 5.63 2.44 -4.89
CA TRP A 134 4.43 3.17 -4.50
C TRP A 134 3.76 2.50 -3.31
N PHE A 135 3.24 3.32 -2.41
CA PHE A 135 2.52 2.93 -1.21
C PHE A 135 1.14 3.61 -1.27
N PHE A 136 0.08 2.82 -1.20
CA PHE A 136 -1.30 3.31 -1.36
C PHE A 136 -2.14 3.00 -0.13
N ASN A 137 -3.09 3.90 0.18
CA ASN A 137 -4.26 3.52 0.97
C ASN A 137 -5.14 2.56 0.15
N GLY A 138 -5.35 1.38 0.69
CA GLY A 138 -6.20 0.34 0.15
C GLY A 138 -5.46 -0.72 -0.69
N PRO A 139 -6.18 -1.80 -1.03
CA PRO A 139 -5.59 -2.99 -1.63
C PRO A 139 -5.33 -2.89 -3.14
N ASP A 140 -6.01 -1.99 -3.87
CA ASP A 140 -5.99 -1.96 -5.34
C ASP A 140 -6.03 -0.52 -5.93
N PRO A 141 -4.92 -0.06 -6.54
CA PRO A 141 -4.82 1.20 -7.29
C PRO A 141 -5.13 1.04 -8.79
N SER A 142 -5.74 -0.04 -9.27
CA SER A 142 -6.02 -0.25 -10.70
C SER A 142 -6.83 0.89 -11.33
N LYS A 143 -7.75 1.50 -10.57
CA LYS A 143 -8.50 2.69 -11.03
C LYS A 143 -7.61 3.92 -11.23
N LEU A 144 -6.54 4.04 -10.45
CA LEU A 144 -5.54 5.10 -10.60
C LEU A 144 -4.72 4.90 -11.88
N PHE A 145 -4.25 3.68 -12.14
CA PHE A 145 -3.49 3.38 -13.36
C PHE A 145 -4.33 3.49 -14.65
N ALA A 146 -5.65 3.29 -14.55
CA ALA A 146 -6.56 3.46 -15.69
C ALA A 146 -6.97 4.93 -15.92
N ALA A 147 -6.79 5.82 -14.94
CA ALA A 147 -7.25 7.20 -15.00
C ALA A 147 -6.22 8.17 -15.60
N ASN A 148 -4.99 7.73 -15.83
CA ASN A 148 -3.94 8.51 -16.47
C ASN A 148 -3.41 7.76 -17.70
N GLU A 149 -3.44 8.37 -18.88
CA GLU A 149 -2.92 7.72 -20.10
C GLU A 149 -1.40 7.51 -20.01
N ASP A 150 -0.68 8.41 -19.33
CA ASP A 150 0.78 8.31 -19.21
C ASP A 150 1.21 7.16 -18.30
N THR A 151 0.33 6.65 -17.43
CA THR A 151 0.62 5.43 -16.67
C THR A 151 0.63 4.18 -17.54
N SER A 152 0.18 4.24 -18.80
CA SER A 152 0.25 3.12 -19.75
C SER A 152 1.66 2.80 -20.23
N TRP A 153 2.62 3.70 -20.06
CA TRP A 153 4.04 3.45 -20.35
C TRP A 153 4.80 2.80 -19.19
N TYR A 154 4.08 2.44 -18.12
CA TYR A 154 4.66 1.85 -16.93
C TYR A 154 3.94 0.55 -16.58
N THR A 155 4.73 -0.49 -16.33
CA THR A 155 4.25 -1.70 -15.68
C THR A 155 4.22 -1.51 -14.16
N PHE A 156 3.03 -1.71 -13.58
CA PHE A 156 2.84 -1.75 -12.12
C PHE A 156 2.63 -3.19 -11.65
N THR A 157 3.47 -3.65 -10.72
CA THR A 157 3.38 -4.99 -10.12
C THR A 157 3.19 -4.88 -8.62
N GLN A 158 2.10 -5.43 -8.10
CA GLN A 158 1.89 -5.49 -6.67
C GLN A 158 2.98 -6.35 -6.02
N LEU A 159 3.68 -5.78 -5.06
CA LEU A 159 4.51 -6.57 -4.15
C LEU A 159 3.56 -7.23 -3.17
N ARG A 160 3.75 -8.54 -2.94
CA ARG A 160 2.84 -9.34 -2.11
C ARG A 160 2.46 -8.61 -0.81
N PRO A 161 1.20 -8.72 -0.36
CA PRO A 161 0.72 -7.94 0.77
C PRO A 161 1.45 -8.33 2.06
N GLU A 162 1.92 -9.58 2.21
CA GLU A 162 2.58 -9.98 3.44
C GLU A 162 3.94 -9.30 3.61
N ALA A 163 4.18 -8.68 4.78
CA ALA A 163 5.44 -8.06 5.17
C ALA A 163 6.54 -9.09 5.52
N ILE A 164 6.74 -10.07 4.64
CA ILE A 164 7.77 -11.10 4.73
C ILE A 164 9.11 -10.58 4.20
N ASP A 165 10.21 -11.22 4.62
CA ASP A 165 11.58 -10.78 4.29
C ASP A 165 11.82 -10.55 2.79
N PRO A 166 11.32 -11.39 1.86
CA PRO A 166 11.48 -11.12 0.43
C PRO A 166 10.84 -9.80 -0.04
N VAL A 167 9.66 -9.45 0.48
CA VAL A 167 8.96 -8.21 0.16
C VAL A 167 9.71 -7.03 0.76
N LYS A 168 10.08 -7.14 2.04
CA LYS A 168 10.87 -6.12 2.75
C LYS A 168 12.18 -5.84 2.01
N ALA A 169 12.88 -6.88 1.58
CA ALA A 169 14.12 -6.77 0.81
C ALA A 169 13.90 -6.14 -0.57
N ALA A 170 12.80 -6.47 -1.26
CA ALA A 170 12.47 -5.87 -2.56
C ALA A 170 12.20 -4.36 -2.43
N VAL A 171 11.40 -3.96 -1.44
CA VAL A 171 11.10 -2.54 -1.16
C VAL A 171 12.37 -1.80 -0.72
N ALA A 172 13.15 -2.38 0.19
CA ALA A 172 14.38 -1.76 0.68
C ALA A 172 15.40 -1.49 -0.44
N LYS A 173 15.53 -2.39 -1.42
CA LYS A 173 16.40 -2.18 -2.59
C LYS A 173 16.03 -0.96 -3.41
N ILE A 174 14.73 -0.68 -3.54
CA ILE A 174 14.25 0.48 -4.29
C ILE A 174 14.39 1.73 -3.42
N MET A 175 13.92 1.67 -2.18
CA MET A 175 13.94 2.80 -1.24
C MET A 175 15.34 3.31 -0.90
N MET A 176 16.31 2.39 -0.78
CA MET A 176 17.69 2.69 -0.41
C MET A 176 18.64 1.96 -1.38
N PRO A 177 18.85 2.49 -2.60
CA PRO A 177 19.75 1.89 -3.57
C PRO A 177 21.19 1.80 -3.01
N ILE A 178 21.70 0.59 -2.86
CA ILE A 178 23.05 0.33 -2.34
C ILE A 178 24.07 0.87 -3.34
N GLU A 179 25.05 1.63 -2.87
CA GLU A 179 26.06 2.30 -3.72
C GLU A 179 25.44 3.19 -4.82
N GLY A 180 24.21 3.69 -4.62
CA GLY A 180 23.49 4.46 -5.63
C GLY A 180 23.09 3.63 -6.85
N LYS A 181 22.98 2.30 -6.72
CA LYS A 181 22.59 1.41 -7.81
C LYS A 181 21.26 0.71 -7.51
N LEU A 182 20.40 0.68 -8.52
CA LEU A 182 19.16 -0.07 -8.54
C LEU A 182 19.20 -1.08 -9.69
N SER A 183 18.92 -2.34 -9.41
CA SER A 183 18.96 -3.42 -10.42
C SER A 183 20.31 -3.49 -11.19
N GLY A 184 21.42 -3.15 -10.51
CA GLY A 184 22.77 -3.11 -11.09
C GLY A 184 23.10 -1.85 -11.90
N LYS A 185 22.18 -0.89 -12.02
CA LYS A 185 22.31 0.33 -12.80
C LYS A 185 22.43 1.55 -11.89
N VAL A 186 23.26 2.52 -12.25
CA VAL A 186 23.44 3.75 -11.47
C VAL A 186 22.18 4.61 -11.52
N VAL A 187 21.71 5.05 -10.35
CA VAL A 187 20.65 6.04 -10.20
C VAL A 187 21.19 7.42 -10.56
N LYS A 188 20.51 8.12 -11.46
CA LYS A 188 20.88 9.45 -11.95
C LYS A 188 20.02 10.57 -11.37
N ASP A 189 18.76 10.27 -11.07
CA ASP A 189 17.85 11.18 -10.40
C ASP A 189 16.88 10.38 -9.53
N THR A 190 16.42 10.99 -8.44
CA THR A 190 15.42 10.42 -7.54
C THR A 190 14.37 11.48 -7.27
N LYS A 191 13.11 11.13 -7.51
CA LYS A 191 11.97 11.92 -7.11
C LYS A 191 11.20 11.20 -6.02
N VAL A 192 10.97 11.91 -4.92
CA VAL A 192 10.08 11.47 -3.85
C VAL A 192 8.80 12.27 -3.96
N PHE A 193 7.67 11.59 -3.91
CA PHE A 193 6.37 12.21 -3.93
C PHE A 193 5.62 11.93 -2.65
N CYS A 194 5.37 13.04 -1.96
CA CYS A 194 4.67 13.14 -0.69
C CYS A 194 3.24 13.61 -0.92
#